data_AF-A0A7C6T6H4-F1
#
_entry.id   AF-A0A7C6T6H4-F1
#
_cell.length_a   1.000
_cell.length_b   1.000
_cell.length_c   1.000
_cell.angle_alpha   90.00
_cell.angle_beta   90.00
_cell.angle_gamma   90.00
#
_symmetry.space_group_name_H-M   'P 1'
#
loop_
_entity.id
_entity.type
_entity.pdbx_description
1 polymer ?
#
loop_
_entity_poly.entity_id
_entity_poly.type
_entity_poly.pdbx_seq_one_letter_code
_entity_poly.pdbx_strand_id
1 'polypeptide(L)'
;MSFAQPAALDSSEQANYLNQLKQQHATSNERTALLAELNSLLTQHALRAGYQVGHSNPQDFLYSVSVAKQGELVIREEIRSSQNNTIEVRSQRINVFGIDPFVSYACPAQGVRCVIFGEDKKTAVLTIIRNQQAAKDLARALSYLIRNMQRG
;
A
#
# COMPACT_ATOMS: atom_id res chain seq x y z
N MET A 1 -12.66 13.27 9.45
CA MET A 1 -11.70 12.93 8.38
C MET A 1 -12.46 12.19 7.29
N SER A 2 -12.28 12.56 6.01
CA SER A 2 -12.97 11.87 4.90
C SER A 2 -12.10 10.70 4.43
N PHE A 3 -12.69 9.51 4.36
CA PHE A 3 -12.05 8.31 3.83
C PHE A 3 -12.57 8.07 2.42
N ALA A 4 -11.67 7.70 1.51
CA ALA A 4 -12.01 7.30 0.15
C ALA A 4 -11.73 5.80 -0.02
N GLN A 5 -12.56 5.15 -0.83
CA GLN A 5 -12.32 3.81 -1.33
C GLN A 5 -12.17 3.90 -2.85
N PRO A 6 -11.27 3.12 -3.47
CA PRO A 6 -11.26 3.02 -4.92
C PRO A 6 -12.61 2.45 -5.39
N ALA A 7 -13.19 3.04 -6.43
CA ALA A 7 -14.38 2.46 -7.05
C ALA A 7 -14.09 1.02 -7.48
N ALA A 8 -15.03 0.12 -7.21
CA ALA A 8 -14.98 -1.23 -7.76
C ALA A 8 -15.07 -1.11 -9.29
N LEU A 9 -14.08 -1.68 -10.00
CA LEU A 9 -14.14 -1.75 -11.45
C LEU A 9 -15.13 -2.83 -11.87
N ASP A 10 -15.76 -2.66 -13.03
CA ASP A 10 -16.50 -3.77 -13.64
C ASP A 10 -15.55 -4.91 -14.06
N SER A 11 -16.11 -6.05 -14.46
CA SER A 11 -15.30 -7.22 -14.81
C SER A 11 -14.35 -6.99 -15.99
N SER A 12 -14.74 -6.16 -16.96
CA SER A 12 -13.95 -5.86 -18.16
C SER A 12 -12.81 -4.88 -17.86
N GLU A 13 -13.09 -3.84 -17.08
CA GLU A 13 -12.11 -2.89 -16.58
C GLU A 13 -11.09 -3.56 -15.65
N GLN A 14 -11.55 -4.47 -14.79
CA GLN A 14 -10.66 -5.28 -13.94
C GLN A 14 -9.71 -6.13 -14.80
N ALA A 15 -10.21 -6.82 -15.82
CA ALA A 15 -9.38 -7.65 -16.70
C ALA A 15 -8.34 -6.82 -17.46
N ASN A 16 -8.75 -5.66 -17.99
CA ASN A 16 -7.85 -4.74 -18.69
C ASN A 16 -6.74 -4.21 -17.77
N TYR A 17 -7.09 -3.80 -16.56
CA TYR A 17 -6.13 -3.37 -15.55
C TYR A 17 -5.11 -4.47 -15.22
N LEU A 18 -5.56 -5.69 -14.96
CA LEU A 18 -4.66 -6.81 -14.65
C LEU A 18 -3.77 -7.18 -15.85
N ASN A 19 -4.28 -7.10 -17.08
CA ASN A 19 -3.49 -7.31 -18.29
C ASN A 19 -2.41 -6.24 -18.46
N GLN A 20 -2.74 -4.97 -18.21
CA GLN A 20 -1.76 -3.88 -18.22
C GLN A 20 -0.65 -4.10 -17.20
N LEU A 21 -1.00 -4.47 -15.95
CA LEU A 21 0.00 -4.74 -14.92
C LEU A 21 0.92 -5.91 -15.28
N LYS A 22 0.36 -6.99 -15.82
CA LYS A 22 1.13 -8.16 -16.30
C LYS A 22 2.15 -7.77 -17.36
N GLN A 23 1.76 -6.91 -18.31
CA GLN A 23 2.68 -6.39 -19.33
C GLN A 23 3.75 -5.48 -18.71
N GLN A 24 3.35 -4.51 -17.88
CA GLN A 24 4.26 -3.56 -17.25
C GLN A 24 5.33 -4.23 -16.38
N HIS A 25 4.94 -5.28 -15.64
CA HIS A 25 5.82 -6.01 -14.73
C HIS A 25 6.38 -7.31 -15.33
N ALA A 26 6.27 -7.47 -16.66
CA ALA A 26 6.81 -8.60 -17.42
C ALA A 26 6.50 -9.98 -16.80
N THR A 27 5.24 -10.20 -16.42
CA THR A 27 4.79 -11.44 -15.76
C THR A 27 3.43 -11.90 -16.28
N SER A 28 3.18 -13.20 -16.28
CA SER A 28 1.86 -13.77 -16.63
C SER A 28 0.97 -14.00 -15.41
N ASN A 29 1.51 -13.89 -14.19
CA ASN A 29 0.80 -14.15 -12.95
C ASN A 29 0.21 -12.85 -12.36
N GLU A 30 -1.11 -12.80 -12.18
CA GLU A 30 -1.82 -11.63 -11.66
C GLU A 30 -1.34 -11.22 -10.26
N ARG A 31 -1.10 -12.19 -9.37
CA ARG A 31 -0.64 -11.94 -8.01
C ARG A 31 0.75 -11.32 -8.01
N THR A 32 1.65 -11.84 -8.84
CA THR A 32 2.99 -11.28 -9.02
C THR A 32 2.92 -9.86 -9.58
N ALA A 33 2.07 -9.61 -10.57
CA ALA A 33 1.89 -8.27 -11.15
C ALA A 33 1.35 -7.26 -10.12
N LEU A 34 0.36 -7.65 -9.32
CA LEU A 34 -0.22 -6.81 -8.27
C LEU A 34 0.79 -6.50 -7.15
N LEU A 35 1.56 -7.51 -6.72
CA LEU A 35 2.63 -7.31 -5.73
C LEU A 35 3.72 -6.38 -6.26
N ALA A 36 4.13 -6.54 -7.51
CA ALA A 36 5.13 -5.69 -8.13
C ALA A 36 4.64 -4.24 -8.24
N GLU A 37 3.38 -4.03 -8.65
CA GLU A 37 2.75 -2.70 -8.70
C GLU A 37 2.70 -2.04 -7.32
N LEU A 38 2.24 -2.76 -6.30
CA LEU A 38 2.20 -2.26 -4.92
C LEU A 38 3.58 -1.81 -4.42
N ASN A 39 4.59 -2.66 -4.58
CA ASN A 39 5.94 -2.34 -4.11
C ASN A 39 6.58 -1.21 -4.94
N SER A 40 6.25 -1.11 -6.23
CA SER A 40 6.66 0.01 -7.08
C SER A 40 6.08 1.32 -6.57
N LEU A 41 4.76 1.38 -6.32
CA LEU A 41 4.09 2.56 -5.76
C LEU A 41 4.66 2.94 -4.38
N LEU A 42 4.87 1.97 -3.50
CA LEU A 42 5.46 2.20 -2.17
C LEU A 42 6.88 2.77 -2.25
N THR A 43 7.68 2.29 -3.20
CA THR A 43 9.05 2.77 -3.40
C THR A 43 9.06 4.20 -3.96
N GLN A 44 8.25 4.46 -4.98
CA GLN A 44 8.15 5.75 -5.66
C GLN A 44 7.55 6.84 -4.76
N HIS A 45 6.64 6.48 -3.86
CA HIS A 45 5.91 7.41 -3.01
C HIS A 45 6.25 7.26 -1.51
N ALA A 46 7.43 6.73 -1.18
CA ALA A 46 7.90 6.65 0.19
C ALA A 46 7.88 8.03 0.88
N LEU A 47 7.41 8.08 2.13
CA LEU A 47 7.50 9.29 2.94
C LEU A 47 8.91 9.43 3.48
N ARG A 48 9.71 10.29 2.84
CA ARG A 48 11.09 10.59 3.24
C ARG A 48 11.17 11.70 4.28
N ALA A 49 12.25 11.73 5.05
CA ALA A 49 12.57 12.78 6.00
C ALA A 49 12.61 14.17 5.33
N GLY A 50 13.09 14.25 4.08
CA GLY A 50 13.15 15.50 3.32
C GLY A 50 11.79 16.17 3.05
N TYR A 51 10.68 15.42 3.12
CA TYR A 51 9.33 15.97 2.99
C TYR A 51 8.73 16.43 4.33
N GLN A 52 9.39 16.15 5.45
CA GLN A 52 8.91 16.44 6.81
C GLN A 52 9.59 17.68 7.40
N VAL A 53 9.69 18.74 6.60
CA VAL A 53 10.27 20.01 7.03
C VAL A 53 9.49 20.55 8.24
N GLY A 54 10.20 21.03 9.26
CA GLY A 54 9.62 21.57 10.50
C GLY A 54 9.08 20.52 11.49
N HIS A 55 9.20 19.22 11.19
CA HIS A 55 8.89 18.17 12.17
C HIS A 55 10.07 17.98 13.13
N SER A 56 9.78 17.71 14.40
CA SER A 56 10.81 17.53 15.45
C SER A 56 11.66 16.27 15.27
N ASN A 57 11.13 15.25 14.58
CA ASN A 57 11.84 13.99 14.29
C ASN A 57 11.47 13.48 12.89
N PRO A 58 12.09 14.01 11.81
CA PRO A 58 11.81 13.58 10.45
C PRO A 58 12.47 12.23 10.14
N GLN A 59 11.67 11.28 9.64
CA GLN A 59 12.09 9.90 9.41
C GLN A 59 11.72 9.42 8.00
N ASP A 60 12.51 8.53 7.42
CA ASP A 60 12.07 7.79 6.24
C ASP A 60 11.16 6.65 6.67
N PHE A 61 9.97 6.55 6.06
CA PHE A 61 9.06 5.42 6.19
C PHE A 61 9.07 4.63 4.89
N LEU A 62 9.63 3.43 4.93
CA LEU A 62 9.76 2.53 3.79
C LEU A 62 8.93 1.28 4.05
N TYR A 63 8.12 0.90 3.07
CA TYR A 63 7.27 -0.26 3.18
C TYR A 63 7.54 -1.22 2.03
N SER A 64 7.45 -2.51 2.34
CA SER A 64 7.32 -3.56 1.32
C SER A 64 6.23 -4.54 1.69
N VAL A 65 5.59 -5.10 0.67
CA VAL A 65 4.50 -6.07 0.79
C VAL A 65 4.93 -7.37 0.14
N SER A 66 4.75 -8.48 0.84
CA SER A 66 5.00 -9.82 0.33
C SER A 66 3.91 -10.80 0.77
N VAL A 67 3.88 -11.98 0.16
CA VAL A 67 2.99 -13.09 0.55
C VAL A 67 3.86 -14.11 1.29
N ALA A 68 3.57 -14.38 2.56
CA ALA A 68 4.31 -15.38 3.34
C ALA A 68 3.86 -16.81 3.01
N LYS A 69 2.55 -17.01 2.92
CA LYS A 69 1.89 -18.26 2.57
C LYS A 69 0.50 -17.95 2.01
N GLN A 70 -0.22 -18.98 1.57
CA GLN A 70 -1.58 -18.82 1.09
C GLN A 70 -2.44 -18.08 2.12
N GLY A 71 -3.06 -16.97 1.70
CA GLY A 71 -3.91 -16.15 2.56
C GLY A 71 -3.20 -15.24 3.55
N GLU A 72 -1.86 -15.18 3.58
CA GLU A 72 -1.12 -14.36 4.54
C GLU A 72 -0.22 -13.34 3.84
N LEU A 73 -0.56 -12.06 4.00
CA LEU A 73 0.28 -10.94 3.60
C LEU A 73 1.24 -10.56 4.74
N VAL A 74 2.45 -10.17 4.36
CA VAL A 74 3.43 -9.55 5.26
C VAL A 74 3.71 -8.16 4.77
N ILE A 75 3.55 -7.18 5.65
CA ILE A 75 3.95 -5.81 5.42
C ILE A 75 5.14 -5.54 6.31
N ARG A 76 6.28 -5.28 5.69
CA ARG A 76 7.50 -4.87 6.36
C ARG A 76 7.58 -3.35 6.33
N GLU A 77 7.72 -2.74 7.49
CA GLU A 77 7.98 -1.31 7.66
C GLU A 77 9.43 -1.14 8.11
N GLU A 78 10.13 -0.20 7.49
CA GLU A 78 11.46 0.22 7.88
C GLU A 78 11.45 1.72 8.10
N ILE A 79 11.75 2.13 9.33
CA ILE A 79 11.81 3.51 9.77
C ILE A 79 13.28 3.89 9.92
N ARG A 80 13.76 4.84 9.12
CA ARG A 80 15.13 5.35 9.23
C ARG A 80 15.11 6.76 9.79
N SER A 81 15.77 6.95 10.92
CA SER A 81 15.88 8.27 11.53
C SER A 81 17.04 9.05 10.93
N SER A 82 16.76 10.27 10.49
CA SER A 82 17.78 11.17 9.94
C SER A 82 18.67 11.80 11.02
N GLN A 83 18.28 11.75 12.29
CA GLN A 83 18.98 12.43 13.39
C GLN A 83 20.05 11.57 14.07
N ASN A 84 19.79 10.27 14.24
CA ASN A 84 20.65 9.36 15.01
C ASN A 84 21.10 8.13 14.19
N ASN A 85 20.82 8.11 12.88
CA ASN A 85 21.19 7.04 11.95
C ASN A 85 20.68 5.64 12.37
N THR A 86 19.61 5.56 13.17
CA THR A 86 19.01 4.29 13.59
C THR A 86 18.02 3.79 12.55
N ILE A 87 18.01 2.47 12.36
CA ILE A 87 17.02 1.77 11.53
C ILE A 87 16.17 0.90 12.44
N GLU A 88 14.87 1.13 12.43
CA GLU A 88 13.88 0.25 13.06
C GLU A 88 13.13 -0.53 11.98
N VAL A 89 13.00 -1.84 12.16
CA VAL A 89 12.26 -2.70 11.23
C VAL A 89 11.12 -3.36 11.98
N ARG A 90 9.91 -3.23 11.44
CA ARG A 90 8.70 -3.87 11.93
C ARG A 90 8.11 -4.74 10.83
N SER A 91 7.42 -5.80 11.21
CA SER A 91 6.70 -6.64 10.25
C SER A 91 5.36 -7.03 10.84
N GLN A 92 4.30 -6.74 10.11
CA GLN A 92 2.94 -7.12 10.45
C GLN A 92 2.47 -8.20 9.49
N ARG A 93 1.73 -9.18 10.02
CA ARG A 93 1.08 -10.23 9.23
C ARG A 93 -0.41 -9.97 9.18
N ILE A 94 -1.00 -10.08 7.99
CA ILE A 94 -2.42 -9.87 7.76
C ILE A 94 -2.98 -11.14 7.14
N ASN A 95 -3.92 -11.77 7.84
CA ASN A 95 -4.74 -12.84 7.26
C ASN A 95 -5.80 -12.19 6.38
N VAL A 96 -5.82 -12.53 5.09
CA VAL A 96 -6.77 -11.95 4.15
C VAL A 96 -8.11 -12.68 4.10
N PHE A 97 -8.23 -13.85 4.74
CA PHE A 97 -9.50 -14.56 4.81
C PHE A 97 -10.41 -13.97 5.89
N GLY A 98 -11.67 -13.70 5.53
CA GLY A 98 -12.68 -13.18 6.46
C GLY A 98 -12.65 -11.67 6.68
N ILE A 99 -11.75 -10.94 6.00
CA ILE A 99 -11.70 -9.46 6.04
C ILE A 99 -12.35 -8.83 4.80
N ASP A 100 -12.84 -7.60 4.93
CA ASP A 100 -13.27 -6.79 3.79
C ASP A 100 -12.10 -6.55 2.80
N PRO A 101 -12.22 -6.97 1.52
CA PRO A 101 -11.18 -6.71 0.53
C PRO A 101 -11.02 -5.24 0.14
N PHE A 102 -11.97 -4.35 0.44
CA PHE A 102 -11.93 -2.96 0.01
C PHE A 102 -11.11 -2.09 0.95
N VAL A 103 -9.88 -1.83 0.53
CA VAL A 103 -8.92 -1.01 1.28
C VAL A 103 -9.30 0.46 1.19
N SER A 104 -9.33 1.13 2.34
CA SER A 104 -9.62 2.56 2.44
C SER A 104 -8.34 3.38 2.57
N TYR A 105 -8.37 4.60 2.06
CA TYR A 105 -7.28 5.56 2.22
C TYR A 105 -7.79 6.94 2.64
N ALA A 106 -6.92 7.73 3.26
CA ALA A 106 -7.17 9.14 3.50
C ALA A 106 -5.92 9.97 3.17
N CYS A 107 -6.14 11.05 2.45
CA CYS A 107 -5.14 12.09 2.17
C CYS A 107 -5.67 13.40 2.74
N PRO A 108 -5.37 13.73 4.02
CA PRO A 108 -5.84 14.96 4.63
C PRO A 108 -5.44 16.19 3.80
N ALA A 109 -6.26 17.25 3.88
CA ALA A 109 -6.00 18.50 3.18
C ALA A 109 -4.72 19.19 3.69
N GLN A 110 -4.42 18.99 4.99
CA GLN A 110 -3.22 19.49 5.65
C GLN A 110 -2.27 18.33 5.96
N GLY A 111 -0.97 18.61 5.96
CA GLY A 111 0.08 17.61 6.20
C GLY A 111 0.68 17.02 4.93
N VAL A 112 1.66 16.13 5.11
CA VAL A 112 2.55 15.65 4.05
C VAL A 112 2.35 14.18 3.70
N ARG A 113 1.33 13.52 4.25
CA ARG A 113 1.14 12.07 4.04
C ARG A 113 -0.27 11.70 3.65
N CYS A 114 -0.38 10.62 2.89
CA CYS A 114 -1.58 9.81 2.77
C CYS A 114 -1.41 8.53 3.58
N VAL A 115 -2.51 8.04 4.14
CA VAL A 115 -2.53 6.82 4.97
C VAL A 115 -3.47 5.81 4.34
N ILE A 116 -3.02 4.57 4.28
CA ILE A 116 -3.81 3.40 3.89
C ILE A 116 -4.19 2.68 5.17
N PHE A 117 -5.48 2.40 5.34
CA PHE A 117 -6.02 1.82 6.57
C PHE A 117 -6.31 0.34 6.41
N GLY A 118 -6.22 -0.38 7.52
CA GLY A 118 -6.75 -1.72 7.66
C GLY A 118 -8.28 -1.73 7.69
N GLU A 119 -8.85 -2.92 7.87
CA GLU A 119 -10.29 -3.16 7.88
C GLU A 119 -11.06 -2.27 8.87
N ASP A 120 -10.48 -2.01 10.05
CA ASP A 120 -11.10 -1.20 11.11
C ASP A 120 -11.16 0.31 10.79
N LYS A 121 -10.58 0.74 9.65
CA LYS A 121 -10.44 2.14 9.22
C LYS A 121 -9.78 3.06 10.27
N LYS A 122 -9.06 2.47 11.23
CA LYS A 122 -8.41 3.15 12.36
C LYS A 122 -6.92 2.82 12.42
N THR A 123 -6.57 1.58 12.09
CA THR A 123 -5.19 1.10 12.03
C THR A 123 -4.55 1.53 10.73
N ALA A 124 -3.52 2.37 10.84
CA ALA A 124 -2.67 2.75 9.71
C ALA A 124 -1.78 1.56 9.33
N VAL A 125 -1.91 1.09 8.10
CA VAL A 125 -1.18 -0.09 7.61
C VAL A 125 0.00 0.33 6.74
N LEU A 126 -0.17 1.37 5.91
CA LEU A 126 0.87 1.95 5.07
C LEU A 126 0.78 3.47 5.10
N THR A 127 1.92 4.14 4.95
CA THR A 127 2.01 5.60 4.80
C THR A 127 2.83 5.94 3.56
N ILE A 128 2.35 6.90 2.77
CA ILE A 128 3.07 7.45 1.61
C ILE A 128 3.09 8.98 1.66
N ILE A 129 4.01 9.60 0.91
CA ILE A 129 3.99 11.05 0.67
C ILE A 129 2.61 11.45 0.10
N ARG A 130 2.14 12.66 0.42
CA ARG A 130 0.82 13.14 0.00
C ARG A 130 0.69 13.17 -1.52
N ASN A 131 0.06 12.14 -2.07
CA ASN A 131 -0.33 12.02 -3.46
C ASN A 131 -1.66 11.25 -3.53
N GLN A 132 -2.73 11.98 -3.89
CA GLN A 132 -4.10 11.43 -3.95
C GLN A 132 -4.23 10.27 -4.94
N GLN A 133 -3.60 10.40 -6.11
CA GLN A 133 -3.66 9.39 -7.16
C GLN A 133 -2.90 8.13 -6.74
N ALA A 134 -1.69 8.30 -6.19
CA ALA A 134 -0.90 7.18 -5.67
C ALA A 134 -1.62 6.43 -4.55
N ALA A 135 -2.27 7.15 -3.61
CA ALA A 135 -3.04 6.52 -2.53
C ALA A 135 -4.23 5.72 -3.08
N LYS A 136 -4.93 6.25 -4.08
CA LYS A 136 -6.03 5.58 -4.77
C LYS A 136 -5.56 4.31 -5.50
N ASP A 137 -4.48 4.41 -6.25
CA ASP A 137 -3.94 3.28 -7.02
C ASP A 137 -3.37 2.20 -6.09
N LEU A 138 -2.75 2.60 -4.98
CA LEU A 138 -2.24 1.67 -3.98
C LEU A 138 -3.38 0.95 -3.25
N ALA A 139 -4.43 1.66 -2.84
CA ALA A 139 -5.62 1.05 -2.26
C ALA A 139 -6.31 0.10 -3.26
N ARG A 140 -6.37 0.48 -4.56
CA ARG A 140 -6.92 -0.37 -5.63
C ARG A 140 -6.11 -1.66 -5.78
N ALA A 141 -4.80 -1.55 -5.96
CA ALA A 141 -3.92 -2.69 -6.15
C ALA A 141 -3.96 -3.64 -4.93
N LEU A 142 -4.00 -3.10 -3.71
CA LEU A 142 -4.09 -3.89 -2.48
C LEU A 142 -5.44 -4.61 -2.38
N SER A 143 -6.54 -3.94 -2.74
CA SER A 143 -7.86 -4.55 -2.78
C SER A 143 -7.92 -5.72 -3.76
N TYR A 144 -7.33 -5.57 -4.95
CA TYR A 144 -7.26 -6.67 -5.91
C TYR A 144 -6.34 -7.81 -5.47
N LEU A 145 -5.22 -7.50 -4.82
CA LEU A 145 -4.34 -8.52 -4.27
C LEU A 145 -5.07 -9.36 -3.21
N ILE A 146 -5.78 -8.70 -2.29
CA ILE A 146 -6.59 -9.37 -1.26
C ILE A 146 -7.64 -10.28 -1.90
N ARG A 147 -8.42 -9.78 -2.87
CA ARG A 147 -9.43 -10.58 -3.58
C ARG A 147 -8.82 -11.76 -4.33
N ASN A 148 -7.68 -11.55 -5.00
CA ASN A 148 -6.97 -12.61 -5.72
C ASN A 148 -6.52 -13.71 -4.74
N MET A 149 -5.99 -13.34 -3.57
CA MET A 149 -5.56 -14.28 -2.55
C MET A 149 -6.73 -15.03 -1.87
N GLN A 150 -7.88 -14.36 -1.70
CA GLN A 150 -9.09 -14.97 -1.14
C GLN A 150 -9.69 -16.05 -2.07
N ARG A 151 -9.48 -15.95 -3.39
CA ARG A 151 -10.03 -16.87 -4.39
C ARG A 151 -9.19 -18.12 -4.63
N GLY A 152 -7.92 -18.12 -4.22
CA GLY A 152 -6.97 -19.21 -4.46
C GLY A 152 -6.08 -18.96 -5.67
#